data_AF-A0A3M1DJE7-F1
#
_entry.id   AF-A0A3M1DJE7-F1
#
_cell.length_a   1.000
_cell.length_b   1.000
_cell.length_c   1.000
_cell.angle_alpha   90.00
_cell.angle_beta   90.00
_cell.angle_gamma   90.00
#
_symmetry.space_group_name_H-M   'P 1'
#
loop_
_entity.id
_entity.type
_entity.pdbx_description
1 polymer ?
#
loop_
_entity_poly.entity_id
_entity_poly.type
_entity_poly.pdbx_seq_one_letter_code
_entity_poly.pdbx_strand_id
1 'polypeptide(L)'
;MRILAIITGEYGQRHVENLRAHAPADWEIHVWKAPPSYPPVIDYPEDYLPDDLPPADLVLAFGEHPGVAELVPEVVRMTGAKAVIAPVDREEWLPRGLARQLRGWLAQMGVACVTPKP
;
A
#
# COMPACT_ATOMS: atom_id res chain seq x y z
N MET A 1 -7.21 -5.84 14.98
CA MET A 1 -6.84 -4.73 14.06
C MET A 1 -6.93 -5.22 12.63
N ARG A 2 -7.46 -4.43 11.69
CA ARG A 2 -7.60 -4.81 10.28
C ARG A 2 -6.48 -4.21 9.44
N ILE A 3 -5.76 -5.06 8.72
CA ILE A 3 -4.65 -4.67 7.86
C ILE A 3 -4.98 -5.08 6.42
N LEU A 4 -4.77 -4.17 5.48
CA LEU A 4 -4.70 -4.49 4.06
C LEU A 4 -3.26 -4.41 3.57
N ALA A 5 -2.70 -5.55 3.15
CA ALA A 5 -1.40 -5.60 2.49
C ALA A 5 -1.57 -5.58 0.97
N ILE A 6 -0.96 -4.59 0.31
CA ILE A 6 -0.88 -4.50 -1.15
C ILE A 6 0.44 -5.13 -1.59
N ILE A 7 0.39 -6.12 -2.47
CA ILE A 7 1.58 -6.84 -2.94
C ILE A 7 1.57 -6.98 -4.46
N THR A 8 2.75 -7.05 -5.08
CA THR A 8 2.92 -7.33 -6.53
C THR A 8 3.72 -8.60 -6.81
N GLY A 9 4.55 -9.07 -5.87
CA GLY A 9 5.43 -10.22 -6.06
C GLY A 9 5.93 -10.82 -4.75
N GLU A 10 7.08 -11.50 -4.83
CA GLU A 10 7.62 -12.33 -3.73
C GLU A 10 8.00 -11.51 -2.50
N TYR A 11 8.52 -10.29 -2.69
CA TYR A 11 8.89 -9.41 -1.58
C TYR A 11 7.70 -9.16 -0.65
N GLY A 12 6.57 -8.68 -1.20
CA GLY A 12 5.38 -8.44 -0.41
C GLY A 12 4.77 -9.72 0.17
N GLN A 13 4.81 -10.82 -0.59
CA GLN A 13 4.34 -12.13 -0.15
C GLN A 13 5.07 -12.60 1.12
N ARG A 14 6.40 -12.45 1.19
CA ARG A 14 7.21 -12.80 2.36
C ARG A 14 6.82 -11.99 3.61
N HIS A 15 6.53 -10.70 3.45
CA HIS A 15 6.06 -9.86 4.56
C HIS A 15 4.69 -10.30 5.06
N VAL A 16 3.76 -10.61 4.16
CA VAL A 16 2.43 -11.14 4.51
C VAL A 16 2.53 -12.47 5.26
N GLU A 17 3.39 -13.39 4.80
CA GLU A 17 3.62 -14.67 5.46
C GLU A 17 4.18 -14.49 6.87
N ASN A 18 5.17 -13.61 7.03
CA ASN A 18 5.72 -13.28 8.34
C ASN A 18 4.68 -12.66 9.28
N LEU A 19 3.83 -11.75 8.78
CA LEU A 19 2.72 -11.18 9.55
C LEU A 19 1.73 -12.25 9.97
N ARG A 20 1.30 -13.13 9.07
CA ARG A 20 0.37 -14.22 9.40
C ARG A 20 0.93 -15.21 10.42
N ALA A 21 2.24 -15.45 10.39
CA ALA A 21 2.90 -16.35 11.34
C ALA A 21 3.07 -15.76 12.75
N HIS A 22 3.15 -14.44 12.89
CA HIS A 22 3.57 -13.80 14.14
C HIS A 22 2.62 -12.70 14.66
N ALA A 23 1.59 -12.32 13.92
CA ALA A 23 0.63 -11.32 14.36
C ALA A 23 -0.22 -11.83 15.53
N PRO A 24 -0.71 -10.93 16.40
CA PRO A 24 -1.74 -11.25 17.37
C PRO A 24 -2.97 -11.92 16.73
N ALA A 25 -3.61 -12.84 17.45
CA ALA A 25 -4.71 -13.64 16.93
C ALA A 25 -5.97 -12.82 16.56
N ASP A 26 -6.13 -11.62 17.12
CA ASP A 26 -7.23 -10.69 16.85
C ASP A 26 -6.95 -9.74 15.66
N TRP A 27 -5.84 -9.94 14.94
CA TRP A 27 -5.54 -9.19 13.74
C TRP A 27 -6.11 -9.88 12.50
N GLU A 28 -6.79 -9.09 11.67
CA GLU A 28 -7.30 -9.52 10.38
C GLU A 28 -6.37 -9.02 9.29
N ILE A 29 -5.77 -9.94 8.53
CA ILE A 29 -4.79 -9.63 7.48
C ILE A 29 -5.41 -9.94 6.11
N HIS A 30 -5.89 -8.89 5.45
CA HIS A 30 -6.33 -8.92 4.06
C HIS A 30 -5.16 -8.68 3.12
N VAL A 31 -5.23 -9.27 1.93
CA VAL A 31 -4.19 -9.13 0.91
C VAL A 31 -4.85 -8.79 -0.40
N TRP A 32 -4.39 -7.72 -1.02
CA TRP A 32 -4.72 -7.41 -2.40
C TRP A 32 -3.46 -7.59 -3.25
N LYS A 33 -3.55 -8.47 -4.25
CA LYS A 33 -2.51 -8.65 -5.27
C LYS A 33 -2.76 -7.65 -6.39
N ALA A 34 -2.01 -6.56 -6.37
CA ALA A 34 -2.13 -5.51 -7.37
C ALA A 34 -1.55 -5.98 -8.72
N PRO A 35 -2.01 -5.41 -9.84
CA PRO A 35 -1.44 -5.70 -11.16
C PRO A 35 0.10 -5.61 -11.17
N PRO A 36 0.80 -6.46 -11.95
CA PRO A 36 2.26 -6.47 -11.98
C PRO A 36 2.87 -5.40 -12.90
N SER A 37 2.04 -4.70 -13.68
CA SER A 37 2.47 -3.74 -14.70
C SER A 37 1.55 -2.53 -14.72
N TYR A 38 2.15 -1.34 -14.84
CA TYR A 38 1.46 -0.06 -14.88
C TYR A 38 2.06 0.82 -15.98
N PRO A 39 1.29 1.78 -16.52
CA PRO A 39 1.87 2.85 -17.33
C PRO A 39 2.88 3.67 -16.51
N PRO A 40 3.73 4.48 -17.17
CA PRO A 40 4.67 5.38 -16.48
C PRO A 40 4.01 6.43 -15.57
N VAL A 41 2.74 6.77 -15.84
CA VAL A 41 1.91 7.69 -15.07
C VAL A 41 0.49 7.13 -15.06
N ILE A 42 -0.17 7.11 -13.89
CA ILE A 42 -1.56 6.66 -13.76
C ILE A 42 -2.50 7.86 -13.76
N ASP A 43 -3.28 8.00 -14.83
CA ASP A 43 -4.28 9.08 -14.95
C ASP A 43 -5.61 8.75 -14.23
N TYR A 44 -6.04 7.48 -14.30
CA TYR A 44 -7.28 6.96 -13.70
C TYR A 44 -6.96 5.79 -12.76
N PRO A 45 -6.65 6.04 -11.47
CA PRO A 45 -6.36 5.01 -10.49
C PRO A 45 -7.42 3.91 -10.37
N GLU A 46 -8.69 4.27 -10.53
CA GLU A 46 -9.85 3.39 -10.49
C GLU A 46 -9.79 2.24 -11.50
N ASP A 47 -9.16 2.45 -12.66
CA ASP A 47 -9.02 1.41 -13.71
C ASP A 47 -8.08 0.26 -13.28
N TYR A 48 -7.29 0.47 -12.22
CA TYR A 48 -6.31 -0.48 -11.70
C TYR A 48 -6.70 -1.05 -10.33
N LEU A 49 -7.86 -0.67 -9.81
CA LEU A 49 -8.38 -1.10 -8.52
C LEU A 49 -9.49 -2.14 -8.72
N PRO A 50 -9.70 -3.05 -7.76
CA PRO A 50 -10.90 -3.88 -7.74
C PRO A 50 -12.15 -3.03 -7.44
N ASP A 51 -13.33 -3.58 -7.70
CA ASP A 51 -14.61 -2.91 -7.41
C ASP A 51 -14.77 -2.56 -5.92
N ASP A 52 -14.25 -3.40 -5.03
CA ASP A 52 -14.27 -3.20 -3.60
C ASP A 52 -13.00 -3.69 -2.91
N LEU A 53 -12.71 -3.10 -1.75
CA LEU A 53 -11.66 -3.52 -0.83
C LEU A 53 -12.25 -3.62 0.59
N PRO A 54 -11.82 -4.61 1.38
CA PRO A 54 -12.31 -4.75 2.74
C PRO A 54 -11.89 -3.55 3.60
N PRO A 55 -12.73 -3.10 4.55
CA PRO A 55 -12.35 -2.05 5.49
C PRO A 55 -11.04 -2.37 6.21
N ALA A 56 -10.16 -1.40 6.34
CA ALA A 56 -8.86 -1.57 6.99
C ALA A 56 -8.57 -0.40 7.94
N ASP A 57 -7.81 -0.65 8.99
CA ASP A 57 -7.29 0.37 9.88
C ASP A 57 -5.91 0.86 9.40
N LEU A 58 -5.13 -0.06 8.79
CA LEU A 58 -3.76 0.14 8.30
C LEU A 58 -3.58 -0.45 6.89
N VAL A 59 -2.95 0.32 6.00
CA VAL A 59 -2.47 -0.17 4.70
C VAL A 59 -0.95 -0.39 4.75
N LEU A 60 -0.52 -1.57 4.30
CA LEU A 60 0.88 -1.90 4.07
C LEU A 60 1.13 -1.98 2.56
N ALA A 61 1.85 -1.00 2.02
CA ALA A 61 2.11 -0.91 0.59
C ALA A 61 3.45 -1.58 0.24
N PHE A 62 3.46 -2.91 0.10
CA PHE A 62 4.64 -3.70 -0.31
C PHE A 62 4.73 -3.84 -1.84
N GLY A 63 4.42 -2.77 -2.56
CA GLY A 63 4.49 -2.73 -4.02
C GLY A 63 5.94 -2.66 -4.51
N GLU A 64 6.25 -3.43 -5.54
CA GLU A 64 7.57 -3.46 -6.20
C GLU A 64 7.58 -2.62 -7.48
N HIS A 65 6.64 -1.68 -7.61
CA HIS A 65 6.47 -0.79 -8.75
C HIS A 65 5.90 0.57 -8.32
N PRO A 66 6.40 1.71 -8.87
CA PRO A 66 5.91 3.05 -8.54
C PRO A 66 4.39 3.22 -8.65
N GLY A 67 3.80 2.64 -9.68
CA GLY A 67 2.35 2.66 -9.90
C GLY A 67 1.54 2.17 -8.70
N VAL A 68 2.04 1.23 -7.90
CA VAL A 68 1.33 0.80 -6.67
C VAL A 68 1.21 1.93 -5.67
N ALA A 69 2.27 2.72 -5.49
CA ALA A 69 2.26 3.87 -4.59
C ALA A 69 1.31 4.98 -5.06
N GLU A 70 1.10 5.12 -6.38
CA GLU A 70 0.11 6.04 -6.96
C GLU A 70 -1.33 5.61 -6.67
N LEU A 71 -1.60 4.31 -6.49
CA LEU A 71 -2.93 3.78 -6.14
C LEU A 71 -3.29 3.90 -4.65
N VAL A 72 -2.28 4.03 -3.77
CA VAL A 72 -2.48 4.05 -2.31
C VAL A 72 -3.51 5.08 -1.83
N PRO A 73 -3.56 6.33 -2.34
CA PRO A 73 -4.57 7.30 -1.91
C PRO A 73 -6.01 6.78 -2.14
N GLU A 74 -6.28 6.15 -3.27
CA GLU A 74 -7.61 5.63 -3.57
C GLU A 74 -7.93 4.37 -2.73
N VAL A 75 -6.95 3.47 -2.55
CA VAL A 75 -7.08 2.35 -1.61
C VAL A 75 -7.45 2.83 -0.20
N VAL A 76 -6.83 3.91 0.27
CA VAL A 76 -7.13 4.50 1.57
C VAL A 76 -8.55 5.06 1.62
N ARG A 77 -9.07 5.66 0.53
CA ARG A 77 -10.47 6.10 0.45
C ARG A 77 -11.43 4.92 0.52
N MET A 78 -11.20 3.88 -0.28
CA MET A 78 -12.06 2.69 -0.35
C MET A 78 -12.12 1.94 1.00
N THR A 79 -10.98 1.82 1.68
CA THR A 79 -10.86 1.03 2.91
C THR A 79 -11.17 1.80 4.19
N GLY A 80 -11.09 3.14 4.14
CA GLY A 80 -11.22 4.02 5.30
C GLY A 80 -9.99 4.04 6.23
N ALA A 81 -8.86 3.47 5.79
CA ALA A 81 -7.65 3.35 6.59
C ALA A 81 -7.14 4.70 7.12
N LYS A 82 -6.54 4.67 8.32
CA LYS A 82 -6.04 5.87 9.01
C LYS A 82 -4.52 5.95 9.07
N ALA A 83 -3.84 4.88 8.66
CA ALA A 83 -2.40 4.85 8.54
C ALA A 83 -1.94 4.07 7.32
N VAL A 84 -0.77 4.45 6.79
CA VAL A 84 -0.06 3.78 5.70
C VAL A 84 1.40 3.60 6.09
N ILE A 85 1.92 2.39 5.86
CA ILE A 85 3.36 2.11 5.84
C ILE A 85 3.73 1.73 4.40
N ALA A 86 4.56 2.55 3.76
CA ALA A 86 5.06 2.32 2.41
C ALA A 86 6.60 2.23 2.43
N PRO A 87 7.17 1.06 2.74
CA PRO A 87 8.61 0.90 2.89
C PRO A 87 9.35 1.17 1.56
N VAL A 88 10.58 1.65 1.68
CA VAL A 88 11.45 1.96 0.53
C VAL A 88 12.67 1.04 0.58
N ASP A 89 12.47 -0.24 0.31
CA ASP A 89 13.56 -1.23 0.19
C ASP A 89 14.37 -1.01 -1.08
N ARG A 90 13.73 -0.51 -2.14
CA ARG A 90 14.39 -0.08 -3.38
C ARG A 90 13.84 1.26 -3.83
N GLU A 91 14.73 2.18 -4.19
CA GLU A 91 14.35 3.53 -4.59
C GLU A 91 13.63 3.54 -5.95
N GLU A 92 13.79 2.48 -6.76
CA GLU A 92 13.02 2.29 -7.99
C GLU A 92 11.53 1.99 -7.73
N TRP A 93 11.17 1.43 -6.58
CA TRP A 93 9.78 1.07 -6.25
C TRP A 93 9.00 2.23 -5.65
N LEU A 94 9.69 3.05 -4.85
CA LEU A 94 9.12 4.27 -4.28
C LEU A 94 10.17 5.40 -4.33
N PRO A 95 10.32 6.06 -5.50
CA PRO A 95 11.26 7.15 -5.69
C PRO A 95 11.03 8.27 -4.68
N ARG A 96 12.10 8.96 -4.27
CA ARG A 96 12.04 10.02 -3.25
C ARG A 96 10.98 11.10 -3.55
N GLY A 97 10.80 11.46 -4.83
CA GLY A 97 9.76 12.41 -5.26
C GLY A 97 8.36 11.87 -4.98
N LEU A 98 8.09 10.65 -5.45
CA LEU A 98 6.82 9.95 -5.23
C LEU A 98 6.54 9.70 -3.75
N ALA A 99 7.54 9.32 -2.96
CA ALA A 99 7.42 9.17 -1.51
C ALA A 99 6.97 10.47 -0.82
N ARG A 100 7.50 11.62 -1.27
CA ARG A 100 7.08 12.94 -0.76
C ARG A 100 5.65 13.27 -1.18
N GLN A 101 5.29 12.99 -2.44
CA GLN A 101 3.95 13.20 -2.96
C GLN A 101 2.92 12.35 -2.20
N LEU A 102 3.19 11.05 -2.04
CA LEU A 102 2.35 10.11 -1.30
C LEU A 102 2.07 10.61 0.13
N ARG A 103 3.11 11.01 0.87
CA ARG A 103 2.93 11.59 2.21
C ARG A 103 2.09 12.87 2.18
N GLY A 104 2.28 13.72 1.17
CA GLY A 104 1.49 14.95 0.99
C GLY A 104 0.01 14.66 0.73
N TRP A 105 -0.28 13.73 -0.19
CA TRP A 105 -1.65 13.31 -0.50
C TRP A 105 -2.35 12.72 0.73
N LEU A 106 -1.69 11.81 1.44
CA LEU A 106 -2.27 11.18 2.63
C LEU A 106 -2.43 12.16 3.80
N ALA A 107 -1.50 13.11 3.97
CA ALA A 107 -1.64 14.16 4.97
C ALA A 107 -2.86 15.06 4.71
N GLN A 108 -3.15 15.41 3.44
CA GLN A 108 -4.36 16.16 3.08
C GLN A 108 -5.65 15.38 3.39
N MET A 109 -5.58 14.05 3.40
CA MET A 109 -6.68 13.16 3.77
C MET A 109 -6.76 12.91 5.29
N GLY A 110 -5.86 13.49 6.09
CA GLY A 110 -5.78 13.24 7.53
C GLY A 110 -5.28 11.83 7.89
N VAL A 111 -4.49 11.21 6.99
CA VAL A 111 -3.98 9.84 7.13
C VAL A 111 -2.48 9.87 7.41
N ALA A 112 -2.07 9.17 8.46
CA ALA A 112 -0.66 9.09 8.83
C ALA A 112 0.09 8.22 7.80
N CYS A 113 1.24 8.70 7.31
CA CYS A 113 2.05 7.94 6.36
C CYS A 113 3.52 7.96 6.76
N VAL A 114 4.13 6.79 6.82
CA VAL A 114 5.58 6.63 6.97
C VAL A 114 6.17 5.86 5.80
N THR A 115 7.39 6.21 5.43
CA THR A 115 8.14 5.56 4.34
C THR A 115 9.52 5.15 4.85
N PRO A 116 9.60 4.10 5.69
CA PRO A 116 10.86 3.68 6.29
C PRO A 116 11.87 3.25 5.22
N LYS A 117 13.15 3.54 5.48
CA LYS A 117 14.30 3.06 4.71
C LYS A 117 15.18 2.21 5.65
N PRO A 118 15.87 1.17 5.14
CA PRO A 118 16.91 0.47 5.89
C PRO A 118 18.07 1.38 6.35
#